data_AF-U2JZM7-F1
#
_entry.id   AF-U2JZM7-F1
#
_cell.length_a   1.000
_cell.length_b   1.000
_cell.length_c   1.000
_cell.angle_alpha   90.00
_cell.angle_beta   90.00
_cell.angle_gamma   90.00
#
_symmetry.space_group_name_H-M   'P 1'
#
loop_
_entity.id
_entity.type
_entity.pdbx_description
1 polymer ?
#
loop_
_entity_poly.entity_id
_entity_poly.type
_entity_poly.pdbx_seq_one_letter_code
_entity_poly.pdbx_strand_id
1 'polypeptide(L)'
;MKRKLLTGLLALSSLTVAQAGGLLNNTSLHALYLRSLARNASLAIDATYYNPAGLVFTPDGWRFSINSQTVLQRRDIETTFAPFAYGGGSATKRFEGKATAPIVPTLMASYKRGDWAFSAVAGVFGGGGKARFTSGLPQFESGVAMIPTITQAIAQQASGLANLPDAVLPPMAKVGLSRVLNPLKAANKYSVDSQLEGLQYILGLQLGASYKINAHLSAYLGARLSYAYNTYSGYIRDIKVSGEDGAMHSAPLYFGAIAAGIEAAKPMINGLPDAVKQKVQPLLGVPALLAKNSTDKHIEVKQTGLGLAPILGLNFNYEGLNIGARYEFRTAIEVKNKTKSNDSGMSQFADGARVANDLPAVLGLGASYRILPTLTAAVSYNHFFEKNARMAGDKQKALEHDTNEYLFGLEWNALSWLDVSGGVQLTRKGVSDAYQSNIHFDMSSTSYGLGVGLHLTKEIQLNLAYMISSYKDHMKEVKAYASQPALGITLPAKEVYSRKNQIFSVGLDYTL
;
A
#
# COMPACT_ATOMS: atom_id res chain seq x y z
N MET A 1 15.53 -42.60 -4.28
CA MET A 1 14.84 -41.43 -3.67
C MET A 1 15.68 -40.14 -3.55
N LYS A 2 17.04 -40.16 -3.61
CA LYS A 2 17.87 -38.94 -3.40
C LYS A 2 17.94 -37.94 -4.58
N ARG A 3 17.62 -38.33 -5.81
CA ARG A 3 17.65 -37.43 -6.99
C ARG A 3 16.45 -36.49 -7.15
N LYS A 4 15.33 -36.74 -6.45
CA LYS A 4 14.12 -35.92 -6.53
C LYS A 4 14.04 -34.81 -5.46
N LEU A 5 14.96 -34.79 -4.48
CA LEU A 5 15.03 -33.72 -3.48
C LEU A 5 15.79 -32.47 -3.97
N LEU A 6 16.71 -32.59 -4.93
CA LEU A 6 17.60 -31.49 -5.31
C LEU A 6 17.00 -30.52 -6.33
N THR A 7 16.06 -30.97 -7.16
CA THR A 7 15.37 -30.13 -8.16
C THR A 7 14.33 -29.18 -7.56
N GLY A 8 13.96 -29.36 -6.28
CA GLY A 8 13.06 -28.45 -5.55
C GLY A 8 13.76 -27.37 -4.73
N LEU A 9 15.08 -27.45 -4.54
CA LEU A 9 15.82 -26.62 -3.56
C LEU A 9 16.38 -25.30 -4.12
N LEU A 10 16.31 -25.07 -5.44
CA LEU A 10 16.91 -23.92 -6.12
C LEU A 10 15.89 -22.93 -6.71
N ALA A 11 14.66 -22.89 -6.18
CA ALA A 11 13.80 -21.73 -6.38
C ALA A 11 14.54 -20.52 -5.80
N LEU A 12 14.91 -19.56 -6.64
CA LEU A 12 15.53 -18.30 -6.20
C LEU A 12 14.72 -17.74 -5.03
N SER A 13 15.31 -17.78 -3.83
CA SER A 13 14.84 -17.20 -2.57
C SER A 13 13.34 -17.30 -2.26
N SER A 14 12.97 -17.91 -1.14
CA SER A 14 11.66 -17.63 -0.54
C SER A 14 11.62 -16.16 -0.10
N LEU A 15 11.24 -15.26 -1.00
CA LEU A 15 10.91 -13.88 -0.65
C LEU A 15 9.61 -13.90 0.14
N THR A 16 9.50 -13.03 1.14
CA THR A 16 8.22 -12.82 1.80
C THR A 16 7.21 -12.36 0.76
N VAL A 17 6.13 -13.13 0.58
CA VAL A 17 5.09 -12.79 -0.40
C VAL A 17 4.42 -11.51 0.07
N ALA A 18 4.46 -10.47 -0.75
CA ALA A 18 3.75 -9.24 -0.49
C ALA A 18 2.27 -9.38 -0.91
N GLN A 19 1.34 -9.16 0.02
CA GLN A 19 -0.11 -9.17 -0.23
C GLN A 19 -0.65 -7.77 -0.57
N ALA A 20 -1.41 -7.66 -1.66
CA ALA A 20 -2.00 -6.40 -2.12
C ALA A 20 -3.19 -5.99 -1.24
N GLY A 21 -3.35 -4.69 -0.96
CA GLY A 21 -4.44 -4.15 -0.12
C GLY A 21 -4.04 -3.94 1.35
N GLY A 22 -4.86 -3.16 2.08
CA GLY A 22 -4.68 -2.87 3.50
C GLY A 22 -5.65 -1.80 4.01
N LEU A 23 -5.21 -0.81 4.80
CA LEU A 23 -6.13 0.16 5.43
C LEU A 23 -6.60 1.19 4.39
N LEU A 24 -7.91 1.25 4.15
CA LEU A 24 -8.52 2.04 3.05
C LEU A 24 -9.36 3.21 3.53
N ASN A 25 -9.23 3.58 4.79
CA ASN A 25 -10.12 4.51 5.47
C ASN A 25 -9.86 5.92 4.92
N ASN A 26 -10.84 6.54 4.26
CA ASN A 26 -10.80 7.96 3.94
C ASN A 26 -11.85 8.72 4.76
N THR A 27 -11.40 9.55 5.69
CA THR A 27 -12.25 10.45 6.48
C THR A 27 -12.29 11.86 5.90
N SER A 28 -11.46 12.16 4.90
CA SER A 28 -11.29 13.49 4.32
C SER A 28 -12.17 13.65 3.08
N LEU A 29 -13.33 14.31 3.24
CA LEU A 29 -14.30 14.51 2.15
C LEU A 29 -14.79 15.95 1.99
N HIS A 30 -14.41 16.85 2.90
CA HIS A 30 -14.87 18.23 2.90
C HIS A 30 -13.77 19.19 3.35
N ALA A 31 -13.73 20.40 2.82
CA ALA A 31 -12.79 21.44 3.24
C ALA A 31 -12.95 21.81 4.74
N LEU A 32 -14.16 21.73 5.28
CA LEU A 32 -14.43 21.89 6.72
C LEU A 32 -13.72 20.81 7.55
N TYR A 33 -13.66 19.57 7.06
CA TYR A 33 -12.88 18.53 7.74
C TYR A 33 -11.40 18.88 7.75
N LEU A 34 -10.81 19.33 6.63
CA LEU A 34 -9.38 19.66 6.63
C LEU A 34 -9.01 20.82 7.54
N ARG A 35 -9.90 21.80 7.73
CA ARG A 35 -9.58 22.98 8.56
C ARG A 35 -9.74 22.73 10.05
N SER A 36 -10.71 21.92 10.47
CA SER A 36 -11.03 21.73 11.91
C SER A 36 -10.95 20.28 12.39
N LEU A 37 -10.97 19.29 11.48
CA LEU A 37 -10.82 17.84 11.68
C LEU A 37 -11.95 17.19 12.51
N ALA A 38 -12.33 17.76 13.65
CA ALA A 38 -13.37 17.23 14.53
C ALA A 38 -14.79 17.54 14.02
N ARG A 39 -15.36 16.64 13.18
CA ARG A 39 -16.66 16.87 12.50
C ARG A 39 -17.78 15.89 12.84
N ASN A 40 -17.58 14.96 13.77
CA ASN A 40 -18.62 13.96 14.12
C ASN A 40 -19.87 14.57 14.79
N ALA A 41 -19.76 15.80 15.28
CA ALA A 41 -20.87 16.62 15.79
C ALA A 41 -21.04 17.89 14.94
N SER A 42 -21.20 17.73 13.63
CA SER A 42 -21.46 18.83 12.68
C SER A 42 -22.96 19.08 12.47
N LEU A 43 -23.31 20.35 12.26
CA LEU A 43 -24.61 20.80 11.76
C LEU A 43 -24.53 21.45 10.36
N ALA A 44 -23.33 21.49 9.78
CA ALA A 44 -23.12 21.98 8.42
C ALA A 44 -23.39 20.89 7.39
N ILE A 45 -23.32 21.21 6.10
CA ILE A 45 -23.60 20.28 5.00
C ILE A 45 -22.69 19.04 5.00
N ASP A 46 -21.50 19.13 5.59
CA ASP A 46 -20.59 18.01 5.75
C ASP A 46 -21.10 16.92 6.71
N ALA A 47 -22.09 17.24 7.56
CA ALA A 47 -22.78 16.26 8.39
C ALA A 47 -23.42 15.14 7.55
N THR A 48 -23.75 15.38 6.27
CA THR A 48 -24.22 14.34 5.33
C THR A 48 -23.31 13.11 5.24
N TYR A 49 -22.01 13.25 5.54
CA TYR A 49 -21.08 12.14 5.69
C TYR A 49 -20.81 11.78 7.15
N TYR A 50 -20.44 12.77 7.98
CA TYR A 50 -19.87 12.54 9.32
C TYR A 50 -20.91 12.11 10.37
N ASN A 51 -22.09 12.77 10.40
CA ASN A 51 -23.24 12.35 11.21
C ASN A 51 -24.52 13.05 10.71
N PRO A 52 -25.29 12.43 9.80
CA PRO A 52 -26.43 13.11 9.18
C PRO A 52 -27.59 13.38 10.15
N ALA A 53 -27.60 12.75 11.34
CA ALA A 53 -28.62 13.00 12.36
C ALA A 53 -28.67 14.49 12.76
N GLY A 54 -27.55 15.22 12.70
CA GLY A 54 -27.51 16.65 13.00
C GLY A 54 -28.30 17.54 12.02
N LEU A 55 -28.57 17.06 10.80
CA LEU A 55 -29.15 17.89 9.73
C LEU A 55 -30.58 18.39 10.04
N VAL A 56 -31.33 17.72 10.90
CA VAL A 56 -32.69 18.18 11.30
C VAL A 56 -32.68 19.44 12.16
N PHE A 57 -31.54 19.80 12.75
CA PHE A 57 -31.40 21.02 13.56
C PHE A 57 -31.03 22.25 12.72
N THR A 58 -31.10 22.12 11.41
CA THR A 58 -30.87 23.22 10.48
C THR A 58 -32.19 23.85 10.00
N PRO A 59 -32.19 25.11 9.52
CA PRO A 59 -33.32 25.71 8.81
C PRO A 59 -33.88 24.82 7.70
N ASP A 60 -35.21 24.88 7.49
CA ASP A 60 -35.89 24.23 6.35
C ASP A 60 -35.31 24.76 5.04
N GLY A 61 -35.17 23.87 4.05
CA GLY A 61 -34.63 24.23 2.75
C GLY A 61 -33.63 23.23 2.20
N TRP A 62 -33.01 23.62 1.10
CA TRP A 62 -32.01 22.82 0.40
C TRP A 62 -30.61 23.27 0.78
N ARG A 63 -29.69 22.32 0.89
CA ARG A 63 -28.27 22.58 1.11
C ARG A 63 -27.46 21.70 0.18
N PHE A 64 -26.43 22.28 -0.42
CA PHE A 64 -25.54 21.59 -1.34
C PHE A 64 -24.10 21.90 -1.02
N SER A 65 -23.21 20.98 -1.39
CA SER A 65 -21.80 21.24 -1.38
C SER A 65 -21.10 20.51 -2.51
N ILE A 66 -20.18 21.22 -3.16
CA ILE A 66 -19.25 20.68 -4.15
C ILE A 66 -17.85 20.92 -3.61
N ASN A 67 -17.13 19.85 -3.34
CA ASN A 67 -15.75 19.89 -2.87
C ASN A 67 -14.83 19.14 -3.82
N SER A 68 -13.58 19.59 -3.88
CA SER A 68 -12.49 18.84 -4.51
C SER A 68 -11.25 18.94 -3.65
N GLN A 69 -10.57 17.80 -3.50
CA GLN A 69 -9.29 17.72 -2.82
C GLN A 69 -8.18 17.33 -3.78
N THR A 70 -7.01 17.94 -3.58
CA THR A 70 -5.74 17.55 -4.19
C THR A 70 -4.89 16.87 -3.12
N VAL A 71 -4.57 15.60 -3.33
CA VAL A 71 -3.78 14.79 -2.40
C VAL A 71 -2.38 14.56 -2.98
N LEU A 72 -1.35 14.95 -2.23
CA LEU A 72 0.05 14.76 -2.56
C LEU A 72 0.69 13.86 -1.50
N GLN A 73 1.19 12.70 -1.93
CA GLN A 73 1.79 11.70 -1.06
C GLN A 73 3.15 11.23 -1.56
N ARG A 74 4.06 11.02 -0.61
CA ARG A 74 5.27 10.21 -0.80
C ARG A 74 5.24 9.01 0.13
N ARG A 75 5.69 7.88 -0.38
CA ARG A 75 5.74 6.57 0.27
C ARG A 75 7.09 5.96 -0.07
N ASP A 76 8.09 6.19 0.77
CA ASP A 76 9.45 5.79 0.46
C ASP A 76 9.83 4.57 1.28
N ILE A 77 10.56 3.67 0.64
CA ILE A 77 11.14 2.50 1.27
C ILE A 77 12.65 2.62 1.14
N GLU A 78 13.35 2.78 2.25
CA GLU A 78 14.79 2.62 2.29
C GLU A 78 15.12 1.21 2.73
N THR A 79 15.91 0.49 1.93
CA THR A 79 16.26 -0.90 2.21
C THR A 79 17.77 -1.06 2.21
N THR A 80 18.30 -1.60 3.30
CA THR A 80 19.68 -2.07 3.42
C THR A 80 19.71 -3.57 3.21
N PHE A 81 20.28 -4.01 2.09
CA PHE A 81 20.44 -5.41 1.72
C PHE A 81 21.77 -5.57 0.97
N ALA A 82 22.71 -6.32 1.55
CA ALA A 82 24.09 -6.39 1.07
C ALA A 82 24.24 -6.68 -0.44
N PRO A 83 23.44 -7.57 -1.05
CA PRO A 83 23.52 -7.83 -2.49
C PRO A 83 23.21 -6.63 -3.40
N PHE A 84 22.56 -5.56 -2.93
CA PHE A 84 22.34 -4.36 -3.75
C PHE A 84 23.64 -3.68 -4.20
N ALA A 85 24.75 -3.90 -3.49
CA ALA A 85 26.06 -3.39 -3.87
C ALA A 85 26.55 -3.95 -5.22
N TYR A 86 26.12 -5.15 -5.61
CA TYR A 86 26.47 -5.75 -6.91
C TYR A 86 25.87 -4.99 -8.10
N GLY A 87 24.91 -4.09 -7.87
CA GLY A 87 24.37 -3.18 -8.88
C GLY A 87 25.24 -1.95 -9.17
N GLY A 88 26.47 -1.89 -8.63
CA GLY A 88 27.40 -0.77 -8.85
C GLY A 88 27.21 0.41 -7.90
N GLY A 89 26.68 0.17 -6.69
CA GLY A 89 26.36 1.23 -5.73
C GLY A 89 26.36 0.77 -4.27
N SER A 90 25.55 1.43 -3.45
CA SER A 90 25.43 1.14 -2.02
C SER A 90 24.57 -0.11 -1.75
N ALA A 91 24.85 -0.80 -0.64
CA ALA A 91 23.97 -1.82 -0.07
C ALA A 91 22.64 -1.23 0.46
N THR A 92 22.60 0.09 0.68
CA THR A 92 21.37 0.82 1.05
C THR A 92 20.84 1.56 -0.17
N LYS A 93 19.57 1.32 -0.52
CA LYS A 93 18.88 1.98 -1.64
C LYS A 93 17.54 2.53 -1.19
N ARG A 94 17.13 3.64 -1.81
CA ARG A 94 15.81 4.27 -1.61
C ARG A 94 14.93 4.03 -2.82
N PHE A 95 13.73 3.50 -2.58
CA PHE A 95 12.68 3.25 -3.55
C PHE A 95 11.56 4.27 -3.31
N GLU A 96 11.52 5.32 -4.15
CA GLU A 96 10.54 6.41 -4.01
C GLU A 96 9.18 5.99 -4.59
N GLY A 97 8.13 6.10 -3.76
CA GLY A 97 6.75 5.92 -4.17
C GLY A 97 6.01 7.25 -4.20
N LYS A 98 5.63 7.73 -5.38
CA LYS A 98 4.83 8.96 -5.53
C LYS A 98 3.36 8.59 -5.69
N ALA A 99 2.51 9.09 -4.80
CA ALA A 99 1.06 8.93 -4.92
C ALA A 99 0.40 10.31 -5.03
N THR A 100 -0.33 10.52 -6.12
CA THR A 100 -0.98 11.81 -6.38
C THR A 100 -2.41 11.57 -6.82
N ALA A 101 -3.35 12.28 -6.20
CA ALA A 101 -4.72 12.39 -6.67
C ALA A 101 -5.03 13.88 -6.89
N PRO A 102 -4.90 14.39 -8.12
CA PRO A 102 -5.04 15.81 -8.40
C PRO A 102 -6.46 16.33 -8.21
N ILE A 103 -7.46 15.46 -8.33
CA ILE A 103 -8.88 15.79 -8.15
C ILE A 103 -9.53 14.62 -7.43
N VAL A 104 -10.06 14.88 -6.24
CA VAL A 104 -10.88 13.96 -5.46
C VAL A 104 -12.19 14.68 -5.15
N PRO A 105 -13.22 14.51 -6.00
CA PRO A 105 -14.46 15.24 -5.88
C PRO A 105 -15.35 14.63 -4.78
N THR A 106 -16.11 15.49 -4.11
CA THR A 106 -17.20 15.09 -3.22
C THR A 106 -18.40 16.00 -3.47
N LEU A 107 -19.57 15.39 -3.61
CA LEU A 107 -20.85 16.06 -3.76
C LEU A 107 -21.71 15.73 -2.54
N MET A 108 -22.32 16.74 -1.94
CA MET A 108 -23.21 16.57 -0.79
C MET A 108 -24.51 17.34 -1.03
N ALA A 109 -25.62 16.76 -0.60
CA ALA A 109 -26.93 17.39 -0.66
C ALA A 109 -27.74 17.03 0.59
N SER A 110 -28.53 17.99 1.06
CA SER A 110 -29.50 17.80 2.13
C SER A 110 -30.78 18.58 1.84
N TYR A 111 -31.93 17.99 2.11
CA TYR A 111 -33.22 18.67 2.10
C TYR A 111 -33.89 18.49 3.45
N LYS A 112 -34.17 19.60 4.14
CA LYS A 112 -34.80 19.61 5.46
C LYS A 112 -36.19 20.23 5.36
N ARG A 113 -37.20 19.55 5.92
CA ARG A 113 -38.57 20.06 6.02
C ARG A 113 -39.25 19.55 7.30
N GLY A 114 -39.67 20.47 8.17
CA GLY A 114 -40.27 20.12 9.46
C GLY A 114 -39.31 19.26 10.31
N ASP A 115 -39.76 18.09 10.74
CA ASP A 115 -38.98 17.16 11.57
C ASP A 115 -38.10 16.19 10.78
N TRP A 116 -38.09 16.29 9.45
CA TRP A 116 -37.35 15.39 8.56
C TRP A 116 -36.20 16.10 7.85
N ALA A 117 -35.08 15.40 7.68
CA ALA A 117 -34.02 15.76 6.74
C ALA A 117 -33.61 14.55 5.91
N PHE A 118 -33.45 14.73 4.60
CA PHE A 118 -32.97 13.71 3.67
C PHE A 118 -31.58 14.11 3.17
N SER A 119 -30.65 13.17 3.10
CA SER A 119 -29.25 13.46 2.78
C SER A 119 -28.68 12.51 1.73
N ALA A 120 -27.83 13.05 0.86
CA ALA A 120 -27.02 12.30 -0.07
C ALA A 120 -25.57 12.78 -0.05
N VAL A 121 -24.61 11.85 -0.14
CA VAL A 121 -23.20 12.17 -0.38
C VAL A 121 -22.60 11.17 -1.36
N ALA A 122 -21.86 11.67 -2.34
CA ALA A 122 -21.13 10.87 -3.32
C ALA A 122 -19.67 11.33 -3.40
N GLY A 123 -18.74 10.39 -3.47
CA GLY A 123 -17.31 10.71 -3.51
C GLY A 123 -16.41 9.49 -3.41
N VAL A 124 -15.17 9.71 -2.99
CA VAL A 124 -14.15 8.67 -2.79
C VAL A 124 -14.05 8.33 -1.30
N PHE A 125 -14.73 7.27 -0.86
CA PHE A 125 -14.81 6.88 0.56
C PHE A 125 -13.64 5.99 1.02
N GLY A 126 -12.78 5.57 0.09
CA GLY A 126 -11.56 4.85 0.44
C GLY A 126 -10.53 4.81 -0.68
N GLY A 127 -9.30 4.51 -0.29
CA GLY A 127 -8.13 4.63 -1.16
C GLY A 127 -7.59 6.05 -1.22
N GLY A 128 -6.76 6.35 -2.21
CA GLY A 128 -6.01 7.61 -2.22
C GLY A 128 -5.30 7.91 -3.53
N GLY A 129 -5.76 7.32 -4.63
CA GLY A 129 -5.20 7.53 -5.96
C GLY A 129 -4.13 6.52 -6.35
N LYS A 130 -3.20 6.99 -7.18
CA LYS A 130 -2.26 6.14 -7.91
C LYS A 130 -0.85 6.32 -7.37
N ALA A 131 -0.32 5.26 -6.77
CA ALA A 131 1.06 5.17 -6.34
C ALA A 131 1.95 4.62 -7.47
N ARG A 132 3.07 5.29 -7.72
CA ARG A 132 4.08 4.91 -8.71
C ARG A 132 5.44 4.77 -8.05
N PHE A 133 6.03 3.60 -8.20
CA PHE A 133 7.41 3.30 -7.85
C PHE A 133 8.20 3.11 -9.14
N THR A 134 8.87 4.17 -9.61
CA THR A 134 9.56 4.18 -10.91
C THR A 134 10.82 3.32 -10.96
N SER A 135 11.37 2.99 -9.79
CA SER A 135 12.49 2.04 -9.65
C SER A 135 12.03 0.69 -9.10
N GLY A 136 10.72 0.43 -9.17
CA GLY A 136 10.10 -0.76 -8.60
C GLY A 136 10.17 -0.80 -7.08
N LEU A 137 10.15 -2.00 -6.52
CA LEU A 137 10.19 -2.23 -5.08
C LEU A 137 11.48 -2.92 -4.68
N PRO A 138 11.92 -2.79 -3.41
CA PRO A 138 13.11 -3.49 -2.93
C PRO A 138 13.07 -5.00 -3.20
N GLN A 139 11.89 -5.61 -3.06
CA GLN A 139 11.68 -7.04 -3.31
C GLN A 139 11.79 -7.45 -4.79
N PHE A 140 11.60 -6.51 -5.72
CA PHE A 140 11.77 -6.77 -7.16
C PHE A 140 13.24 -6.85 -7.50
N GLU A 141 14.03 -5.90 -7.01
CA GLU A 141 15.46 -5.86 -7.22
C GLU A 141 16.19 -6.94 -6.41
N SER A 142 15.76 -7.25 -5.18
CA SER A 142 16.45 -8.21 -4.31
C SER A 142 16.53 -9.60 -4.92
N GLY A 143 15.48 -10.05 -5.63
CA GLY A 143 15.49 -11.31 -6.37
C GLY A 143 16.58 -11.36 -7.44
N VAL A 144 16.86 -10.24 -8.12
CA VAL A 144 17.92 -10.13 -9.14
C VAL A 144 19.29 -9.97 -8.49
N ALA A 145 19.38 -9.17 -7.42
CA ALA A 145 20.62 -8.93 -6.68
C ALA A 145 21.22 -10.20 -6.07
N MET A 146 20.37 -11.21 -5.81
CA MET A 146 20.80 -12.53 -5.39
C MET A 146 21.59 -13.31 -6.45
N ILE A 147 21.50 -12.96 -7.73
CA ILE A 147 22.20 -13.68 -8.80
C ILE A 147 23.72 -13.67 -8.58
N PRO A 148 24.40 -12.51 -8.43
CA PRO A 148 25.80 -12.47 -8.04
C PRO A 148 26.13 -13.19 -6.73
N THR A 149 25.24 -13.12 -5.73
CA THR A 149 25.47 -13.83 -4.46
C THR A 149 25.53 -15.35 -4.68
N ILE A 150 24.60 -15.87 -5.49
CA ILE A 150 24.51 -17.29 -5.83
C ILE A 150 25.71 -17.71 -6.66
N THR A 151 26.05 -16.99 -7.72
CA THR A 151 27.15 -17.34 -8.62
C THR A 151 28.50 -17.30 -7.90
N GLN A 152 28.70 -16.35 -6.99
CA GLN A 152 29.90 -16.28 -6.16
C GLN A 152 29.99 -17.41 -5.12
N ALA A 153 28.86 -17.81 -4.52
CA ALA A 153 28.84 -18.97 -3.63
C ALA A 153 29.17 -20.27 -4.38
N ILE A 154 28.64 -20.46 -5.60
CA ILE A 154 28.98 -21.59 -6.47
C ILE A 154 30.48 -21.57 -6.80
N ALA A 155 31.00 -20.40 -7.17
CA ALA A 155 32.42 -20.22 -7.46
C ALA A 155 33.33 -20.58 -6.28
N GLN A 156 32.93 -20.21 -5.06
CA GLN A 156 33.65 -20.54 -3.83
C GLN A 156 33.57 -22.04 -3.51
N GLN A 157 32.41 -22.68 -3.64
CA GLN A 157 32.27 -24.13 -3.41
C GLN A 157 33.05 -24.96 -4.43
N ALA A 158 33.19 -24.43 -5.66
CA ALA A 158 33.98 -25.03 -6.71
C ALA A 158 35.47 -24.60 -6.69
N SER A 159 35.86 -23.73 -5.76
CA SER A 159 37.26 -23.31 -5.60
C SER A 159 38.14 -24.50 -5.18
N GLY A 160 39.39 -24.51 -5.65
CA GLY A 160 40.32 -25.61 -5.41
C GLY A 160 40.10 -26.86 -6.28
N LEU A 161 38.97 -27.00 -7.00
CA LEU A 161 38.79 -28.10 -7.97
C LEU A 161 39.82 -28.04 -9.10
N ALA A 162 40.16 -26.84 -9.58
CA ALA A 162 41.22 -26.64 -10.56
C ALA A 162 42.63 -27.00 -10.04
N ASN A 163 42.81 -27.03 -8.71
CA ASN A 163 44.10 -27.28 -8.04
C ASN A 163 44.25 -28.72 -7.55
N LEU A 164 43.28 -29.61 -7.82
CA LEU A 164 43.40 -31.03 -7.49
C LEU A 164 44.59 -31.65 -8.25
N PRO A 165 45.33 -32.62 -7.67
CA PRO A 165 46.41 -33.31 -8.38
C PRO A 165 45.91 -33.96 -9.68
N ASP A 166 46.76 -34.06 -10.70
CA ASP A 166 46.38 -34.65 -12.01
C ASP A 166 45.96 -36.12 -11.88
N ALA A 167 46.48 -36.83 -10.87
CA ALA A 167 46.07 -38.18 -10.49
C ALA A 167 44.60 -38.26 -10.01
N VAL A 168 44.04 -37.15 -9.54
CA VAL A 168 42.65 -37.05 -9.04
C VAL A 168 41.75 -36.41 -10.10
N LEU A 169 42.20 -35.37 -10.79
CA LEU A 169 41.44 -34.70 -11.84
C LEU A 169 42.34 -34.44 -13.06
N PRO A 170 42.17 -35.20 -14.17
CA PRO A 170 43.02 -35.04 -15.35
C PRO A 170 42.96 -33.62 -15.95
N PRO A 171 44.03 -33.15 -16.62
CA PRO A 171 44.10 -31.79 -17.19
C PRO A 171 42.92 -31.41 -18.09
N MET A 172 42.45 -32.32 -18.96
CA MET A 172 41.29 -32.08 -19.83
C MET A 172 39.99 -31.85 -19.04
N ALA A 173 39.81 -32.57 -17.93
CA ALA A 173 38.65 -32.40 -17.04
C ALA A 173 38.72 -31.07 -16.27
N LYS A 174 39.93 -30.62 -15.90
CA LYS A 174 40.15 -29.27 -15.33
C LYS A 174 39.76 -28.17 -16.31
N VAL A 175 40.19 -28.27 -17.57
CA VAL A 175 39.83 -27.29 -18.63
C VAL A 175 38.32 -27.25 -18.83
N GLY A 176 37.68 -28.42 -18.95
CA GLY A 176 36.23 -28.51 -19.11
C GLY A 176 35.44 -27.93 -17.93
N LEU A 177 35.92 -28.15 -16.70
CA LEU A 177 35.32 -27.58 -15.50
C LEU A 177 35.50 -26.04 -15.45
N SER A 178 36.68 -25.52 -15.79
CA SER A 178 36.94 -24.08 -15.84
C SER A 178 36.08 -23.36 -16.88
N ARG A 179 35.81 -23.98 -18.04
CA ARG A 179 34.88 -23.43 -19.06
C ARG A 179 33.45 -23.25 -18.56
N VAL A 180 33.04 -23.99 -17.52
CA VAL A 180 31.73 -23.85 -16.89
C VAL A 180 31.78 -22.85 -15.73
N LEU A 181 32.83 -22.91 -14.91
CA LEU A 181 32.93 -22.12 -13.67
C LEU A 181 33.33 -20.65 -13.89
N ASN A 182 34.18 -20.36 -14.89
CA ASN A 182 34.65 -19.00 -15.14
C ASN A 182 33.51 -18.05 -15.56
N PRO A 183 32.61 -18.44 -16.49
CA PRO A 183 31.43 -17.63 -16.78
C PRO A 183 30.56 -17.35 -15.55
N LEU A 184 30.39 -18.32 -14.65
CA LEU A 184 29.62 -18.12 -13.42
C LEU A 184 30.32 -17.12 -12.49
N LYS A 185 31.63 -17.24 -12.29
CA LYS A 185 32.44 -16.29 -11.51
C LYS A 185 32.35 -14.87 -12.05
N ALA A 186 32.27 -14.72 -13.37
CA ALA A 186 32.23 -13.42 -14.01
C ALA A 186 30.89 -12.70 -13.82
N ALA A 187 29.79 -13.43 -13.55
CA ALA A 187 28.48 -12.88 -13.20
C ALA A 187 28.43 -12.36 -11.76
N ASN A 188 29.27 -11.37 -11.46
CA ASN A 188 29.44 -10.74 -10.15
C ASN A 188 28.84 -9.32 -10.05
N LYS A 189 28.22 -8.81 -11.13
CA LYS A 189 27.39 -7.60 -11.14
C LYS A 189 26.04 -7.90 -11.75
N TYR A 190 25.05 -7.05 -11.48
CA TYR A 190 23.74 -7.11 -12.11
C TYR A 190 23.22 -5.72 -12.50
N SER A 191 22.26 -5.69 -13.42
CA SER A 191 21.36 -4.54 -13.63
C SER A 191 19.94 -5.03 -13.90
N VAL A 192 18.97 -4.20 -13.59
CA VAL A 192 17.54 -4.49 -13.80
C VAL A 192 16.77 -3.20 -13.99
N ASP A 193 15.77 -3.23 -14.87
CA ASP A 193 14.76 -2.19 -14.98
C ASP A 193 13.45 -2.71 -14.36
N SER A 194 12.88 -1.96 -13.41
CA SER A 194 11.64 -2.39 -12.76
C SER A 194 10.76 -1.22 -12.36
N GLN A 195 9.45 -1.48 -12.36
CA GLN A 195 8.45 -0.48 -12.04
C GLN A 195 7.23 -1.14 -11.40
N LEU A 196 6.57 -0.41 -10.51
CA LEU A 196 5.22 -0.75 -10.05
C LEU A 196 4.32 0.48 -10.05
N GLU A 197 3.10 0.31 -10.54
CA GLU A 197 1.98 1.24 -10.42
C GLU A 197 0.80 0.52 -9.76
N GLY A 198 0.27 1.12 -8.70
CA GLY A 198 -0.93 0.67 -8.02
C GLY A 198 -1.93 1.82 -7.92
N LEU A 199 -3.18 1.57 -8.27
CA LEU A 199 -4.29 2.52 -8.07
C LEU A 199 -5.38 1.85 -7.26
N GLN A 200 -5.96 2.60 -6.34
CA GLN A 200 -7.02 2.11 -5.47
C GLN A 200 -8.01 3.23 -5.18
N TYR A 201 -9.27 2.99 -5.55
CA TYR A 201 -10.41 3.85 -5.27
C TYR A 201 -11.59 3.03 -4.79
N ILE A 202 -12.28 3.55 -3.78
CA ILE A 202 -13.62 3.12 -3.42
C ILE A 202 -14.55 4.30 -3.65
N LEU A 203 -15.27 4.23 -4.76
CA LEU A 203 -16.31 5.19 -5.10
C LEU A 203 -17.56 4.83 -4.31
N GLY A 204 -18.28 5.81 -3.78
CA GLY A 204 -19.50 5.49 -3.07
C GLY A 204 -20.58 6.54 -3.15
N LEU A 205 -21.79 6.06 -2.82
CA LEU A 205 -23.01 6.84 -2.68
C LEU A 205 -23.65 6.45 -1.34
N GLN A 206 -23.83 7.43 -0.47
CA GLN A 206 -24.55 7.28 0.78
C GLN A 206 -25.84 8.09 0.74
N LEU A 207 -26.95 7.45 1.12
CA LEU A 207 -28.29 8.01 1.15
C LEU A 207 -28.93 7.70 2.50
N GLY A 208 -29.78 8.59 3.00
CA GLY A 208 -30.62 8.28 4.16
C GLY A 208 -31.52 9.43 4.60
N ALA A 209 -32.18 9.21 5.73
CA ALA A 209 -33.10 10.16 6.33
C ALA A 209 -32.84 10.29 7.83
N SER A 210 -32.98 11.51 8.32
CA SER A 210 -32.91 11.87 9.73
C SER A 210 -34.28 12.34 10.21
N TYR A 211 -34.64 11.97 11.43
CA TYR A 211 -35.89 12.35 12.08
C TYR A 211 -35.62 13.02 13.43
N LYS A 212 -36.30 14.15 13.69
CA LYS A 212 -36.26 14.87 14.94
C LYS A 212 -37.22 14.21 15.94
N ILE A 213 -36.66 13.46 16.89
CA ILE A 213 -37.42 12.70 17.89
C ILE A 213 -38.07 13.66 18.91
N ASN A 214 -37.33 14.69 19.32
CA ASN A 214 -37.84 15.75 20.19
C ASN A 214 -37.06 17.06 19.93
N ALA A 215 -37.24 18.07 20.79
CA ALA A 215 -36.60 19.38 20.64
C ALA A 215 -35.06 19.31 20.53
N HIS A 216 -34.43 18.30 21.13
CA HIS A 216 -32.98 18.20 21.26
C HIS A 216 -32.38 16.93 20.65
N LEU A 217 -33.16 15.87 20.47
CA LEU A 217 -32.66 14.57 20.02
C LEU A 217 -33.16 14.24 18.60
N SER A 218 -32.27 13.69 17.78
CA SER A 218 -32.59 13.15 16.46
C SER A 218 -31.88 11.83 16.20
N ALA A 219 -32.39 11.09 15.23
CA ALA A 219 -31.79 9.85 14.74
C ALA A 219 -31.68 9.86 13.22
N TYR A 220 -30.74 9.07 12.68
CA TYR A 220 -30.52 8.85 11.27
C TYR A 220 -30.50 7.36 10.94
N LEU A 221 -31.11 7.02 9.81
CA LEU A 221 -30.97 5.73 9.16
C LEU A 221 -30.61 5.95 7.68
N GLY A 222 -29.57 5.25 7.23
CA GLY A 222 -29.16 5.28 5.83
C GLY A 222 -28.34 4.07 5.43
N ALA A 223 -27.85 4.11 4.20
CA ALA A 223 -26.96 3.09 3.67
C ALA A 223 -25.94 3.70 2.70
N ARG A 224 -24.79 3.03 2.57
CA ARG A 224 -23.70 3.39 1.67
C ARG A 224 -23.41 2.26 0.70
N LEU A 225 -23.58 2.52 -0.58
CA LEU A 225 -23.09 1.69 -1.67
C LEU A 225 -21.63 2.05 -1.93
N SER A 226 -20.76 1.05 -2.08
CA SER A 226 -19.33 1.23 -2.34
C SER A 226 -18.86 0.33 -3.47
N TYR A 227 -18.25 0.93 -4.48
CA TYR A 227 -17.65 0.26 -5.63
C TYR A 227 -16.12 0.38 -5.56
N ALA A 228 -15.47 -0.74 -5.30
CA ALA A 228 -14.02 -0.84 -5.29
C ALA A 228 -13.49 -0.98 -6.72
N TYR A 229 -12.47 -0.18 -7.04
CA TYR A 229 -11.75 -0.19 -8.31
C TYR A 229 -10.26 -0.10 -8.04
N ASN A 230 -9.55 -1.20 -8.28
CA ASN A 230 -8.10 -1.28 -8.09
C ASN A 230 -7.43 -1.66 -9.41
N THR A 231 -6.21 -1.17 -9.63
CA THR A 231 -5.34 -1.67 -10.70
C THR A 231 -3.92 -1.86 -10.20
N TYR A 232 -3.26 -2.92 -10.64
CA TYR A 232 -1.85 -3.18 -10.40
C TYR A 232 -1.18 -3.45 -11.75
N SER A 233 -0.18 -2.65 -12.10
CA SER A 233 0.62 -2.81 -13.30
C SER A 233 2.10 -2.62 -12.99
N GLY A 234 2.95 -3.49 -13.51
CA GLY A 234 4.38 -3.39 -13.20
C GLY A 234 5.20 -4.41 -13.97
N TYR A 235 6.52 -4.27 -13.90
CA TYR A 235 7.44 -5.18 -14.56
C TYR A 235 8.76 -5.31 -13.81
N ILE A 236 9.46 -6.40 -14.08
CA ILE A 236 10.89 -6.60 -13.85
C ILE A 236 11.44 -7.07 -15.19
N ARG A 237 12.33 -6.30 -15.80
CA ARG A 237 12.83 -6.56 -17.15
C ARG A 237 14.27 -6.14 -17.34
N ASP A 238 14.82 -6.44 -18.51
CA ASP A 238 16.20 -6.10 -18.88
C ASP A 238 17.20 -6.57 -17.83
N ILE A 239 16.97 -7.79 -17.31
CA ILE A 239 17.83 -8.39 -16.30
C ILE A 239 19.16 -8.76 -16.96
N LYS A 240 20.25 -8.13 -16.51
CA LYS A 240 21.60 -8.37 -17.03
C LYS A 240 22.57 -8.73 -15.92
N VAL A 241 23.62 -9.46 -16.31
CA VAL A 241 24.76 -9.82 -15.46
C VAL A 241 26.07 -9.56 -16.19
N SER A 242 27.15 -9.35 -15.45
CA SER A 242 28.48 -9.21 -16.05
C SER A 242 29.00 -10.53 -16.64
N GLY A 243 29.71 -10.46 -17.75
CA GLY A 243 30.41 -11.58 -18.38
C GLY A 243 31.93 -11.54 -18.16
N GLU A 244 32.64 -12.54 -18.67
CA GLU A 244 34.11 -12.61 -18.63
C GLU A 244 34.79 -11.46 -19.38
N ASP A 245 34.10 -10.91 -20.39
CA ASP A 245 34.50 -9.73 -21.14
C ASP A 245 34.28 -8.40 -20.37
N GLY A 246 33.73 -8.46 -19.16
CA GLY A 246 33.39 -7.31 -18.35
C GLY A 246 32.13 -6.56 -18.82
N ALA A 247 31.49 -6.99 -19.91
CA ALA A 247 30.26 -6.38 -20.42
C ALA A 247 29.02 -6.96 -19.71
N MET A 248 27.90 -6.24 -19.80
CA MET A 248 26.62 -6.67 -19.25
C MET A 248 25.82 -7.44 -20.30
N HIS A 249 25.51 -8.70 -20.02
CA HIS A 249 24.78 -9.61 -20.91
C HIS A 249 23.38 -9.89 -20.37
N SER A 250 22.42 -10.14 -21.27
CA SER A 250 21.08 -10.64 -20.89
C SER A 250 21.24 -11.90 -20.02
N ALA A 251 20.73 -11.86 -18.79
CA ALA A 251 20.91 -12.96 -17.85
C ALA A 251 20.29 -14.29 -18.34
N PRO A 252 19.06 -14.31 -18.91
CA PRO A 252 18.51 -15.53 -19.51
C PRO A 252 19.43 -16.15 -20.57
N LEU A 253 19.97 -15.33 -21.47
CA LEU A 253 20.82 -15.81 -22.55
C LEU A 253 22.19 -16.26 -22.03
N TYR A 254 22.79 -15.47 -21.14
CA TYR A 254 24.09 -15.76 -20.55
C TYR A 254 24.08 -17.09 -19.78
N PHE A 255 23.13 -17.26 -18.86
CA PHE A 255 23.01 -18.51 -18.10
C PHE A 255 22.49 -19.68 -18.96
N GLY A 256 21.69 -19.41 -19.99
CA GLY A 256 21.26 -20.40 -20.97
C GLY A 256 22.44 -20.99 -21.75
N ALA A 257 23.38 -20.15 -22.18
CA ALA A 257 24.61 -20.59 -22.85
C ALA A 257 25.49 -21.45 -21.92
N ILE A 258 25.64 -21.05 -20.64
CA ILE A 258 26.37 -21.85 -19.63
C ILE A 258 25.69 -23.22 -19.44
N ALA A 259 24.35 -23.24 -19.33
CA ALA A 259 23.59 -24.48 -19.18
C ALA A 259 23.79 -25.41 -20.39
N ALA A 260 23.76 -24.89 -21.62
CA ALA A 260 24.02 -25.67 -22.82
C ALA A 260 25.46 -26.24 -22.84
N GLY A 261 26.45 -25.46 -22.38
CA GLY A 261 27.83 -25.93 -22.22
C GLY A 261 27.96 -27.07 -21.20
N ILE A 262 27.23 -26.99 -20.09
CA ILE A 262 27.15 -28.08 -19.08
C ILE A 262 26.54 -29.34 -19.68
N GLU A 263 25.45 -29.20 -20.43
CA GLU A 263 24.79 -30.33 -21.11
C GLU A 263 25.73 -31.04 -22.07
N ALA A 264 26.48 -30.28 -22.88
CA ALA A 264 27.50 -30.84 -23.77
C ALA A 264 28.65 -31.53 -23.02
N ALA A 265 29.01 -31.04 -21.82
CA ALA A 265 30.07 -31.62 -21.00
C ALA A 265 29.62 -32.80 -20.11
N LYS A 266 28.33 -33.18 -20.11
CA LYS A 266 27.78 -34.26 -19.27
C LYS A 266 28.54 -35.59 -19.31
N PRO A 267 28.96 -36.12 -20.48
CA PRO A 267 29.70 -37.38 -20.53
C PRO A 267 31.02 -37.31 -19.74
N MET A 268 31.75 -36.20 -19.85
CA MET A 268 33.00 -35.96 -19.12
C MET A 268 32.74 -35.78 -17.62
N ILE A 269 31.71 -35.03 -17.24
CA ILE A 269 31.31 -34.81 -15.85
C ILE A 269 30.90 -36.13 -15.17
N ASN A 270 30.17 -36.99 -15.89
CA ASN A 270 29.80 -38.32 -15.42
C ASN A 270 31.01 -39.28 -15.33
N GLY A 271 32.14 -38.95 -15.94
CA GLY A 271 33.41 -39.67 -15.81
C GLY A 271 34.29 -39.23 -14.64
N LEU A 272 33.92 -38.17 -13.90
CA LEU A 272 34.71 -37.65 -12.78
C LEU A 272 34.76 -38.63 -11.58
N PRO A 273 35.77 -38.56 -10.70
CA PRO A 273 35.76 -39.32 -9.44
C PRO A 273 34.57 -38.95 -8.57
N ASP A 274 34.06 -39.90 -7.78
CA ASP A 274 32.86 -39.71 -6.96
C ASP A 274 32.98 -38.55 -5.96
N ALA A 275 34.17 -38.35 -5.38
CA ALA A 275 34.47 -37.22 -4.49
C ALA A 275 34.32 -35.85 -5.18
N VAL A 276 34.59 -35.77 -6.49
CA VAL A 276 34.43 -34.55 -7.30
C VAL A 276 32.99 -34.40 -7.76
N LYS A 277 32.35 -35.49 -8.21
CA LYS A 277 30.93 -35.51 -8.60
C LYS A 277 30.02 -35.02 -7.48
N GLN A 278 30.24 -35.49 -6.25
CA GLN A 278 29.42 -35.08 -5.10
C GLN A 278 29.47 -33.56 -4.85
N LYS A 279 30.59 -32.89 -5.17
CA LYS A 279 30.74 -31.44 -5.04
C LYS A 279 30.16 -30.66 -6.22
N VAL A 280 30.28 -31.18 -7.44
CA VAL A 280 29.91 -30.45 -8.66
C VAL A 280 28.46 -30.69 -9.07
N GLN A 281 27.94 -31.91 -8.93
CA GLN A 281 26.61 -32.30 -9.40
C GLN A 281 25.46 -31.40 -8.87
N PRO A 282 25.45 -30.95 -7.60
CA PRO A 282 24.44 -30.01 -7.10
C PRO A 282 24.43 -28.66 -7.81
N LEU A 283 25.55 -28.25 -8.39
CA LEU A 283 25.78 -26.92 -8.97
C LEU A 283 25.41 -26.87 -10.46
N LEU A 284 25.37 -28.02 -11.14
CA LEU A 284 25.18 -28.11 -12.60
C LEU A 284 23.79 -27.68 -13.06
N GLY A 285 22.76 -27.84 -12.22
CA GLY A 285 21.40 -27.41 -12.54
C GLY A 285 21.14 -25.92 -12.32
N VAL A 286 22.05 -25.22 -11.62
CA VAL A 286 21.83 -23.84 -11.21
C VAL A 286 21.77 -22.88 -12.41
N PRO A 287 22.64 -22.95 -13.43
CA PRO A 287 22.58 -22.02 -14.56
C PRO A 287 21.27 -22.11 -15.33
N ALA A 288 20.73 -23.31 -15.55
CA ALA A 288 19.43 -23.48 -16.19
C ALA A 288 18.29 -22.84 -15.38
N LEU A 289 18.36 -22.89 -14.05
CA LEU A 289 17.39 -22.26 -13.16
C LEU A 289 17.56 -20.73 -13.09
N LEU A 290 18.79 -20.24 -13.09
CA LEU A 290 19.07 -18.81 -13.18
C LEU A 290 18.50 -18.26 -14.50
N ALA A 291 18.78 -18.93 -15.63
CA ALA A 291 18.27 -18.56 -16.95
C ALA A 291 16.74 -18.46 -16.99
N LYS A 292 16.06 -19.48 -16.45
CA LYS A 292 14.59 -19.55 -16.40
C LYS A 292 13.99 -18.44 -15.51
N ASN A 293 14.62 -18.15 -14.37
CA ASN A 293 14.03 -17.26 -13.37
C ASN A 293 14.45 -15.79 -13.55
N SER A 294 15.45 -15.52 -14.39
CA SER A 294 15.88 -14.17 -14.77
C SER A 294 15.19 -13.67 -16.04
N THR A 295 14.11 -14.31 -16.49
CA THR A 295 13.29 -13.79 -17.59
C THR A 295 12.49 -12.59 -17.14
N ASP A 296 12.13 -11.73 -18.09
CA ASP A 296 11.25 -10.61 -17.83
C ASP A 296 9.91 -11.08 -17.25
N LYS A 297 9.33 -10.26 -16.37
CA LYS A 297 8.04 -10.51 -15.72
C LYS A 297 7.19 -9.26 -15.81
N HIS A 298 5.92 -9.45 -16.15
CA HIS A 298 4.93 -8.39 -16.18
C HIS A 298 3.67 -8.78 -15.39
N ILE A 299 3.02 -7.78 -14.79
CA ILE A 299 1.67 -7.90 -14.24
C ILE A 299 0.80 -6.76 -14.77
N GLU A 300 -0.44 -7.07 -15.11
CA GLU A 300 -1.48 -6.09 -15.43
C GLU A 300 -2.83 -6.65 -14.97
N VAL A 301 -3.31 -6.16 -13.82
CA VAL A 301 -4.49 -6.67 -13.11
C VAL A 301 -5.43 -5.50 -12.82
N LYS A 302 -6.70 -5.67 -13.13
CA LYS A 302 -7.79 -4.81 -12.66
C LYS A 302 -8.66 -5.58 -11.69
N GLN A 303 -9.04 -4.98 -10.57
CA GLN A 303 -9.93 -5.59 -9.59
C GLN A 303 -11.15 -4.71 -9.37
N THR A 304 -12.34 -5.33 -9.35
CA THR A 304 -13.60 -4.62 -9.09
C THR A 304 -14.47 -5.38 -8.12
N GLY A 305 -15.17 -4.66 -7.24
CA GLY A 305 -16.10 -5.25 -6.28
C GLY A 305 -17.15 -4.24 -5.85
N LEU A 306 -18.27 -4.73 -5.32
CA LEU A 306 -19.37 -3.90 -4.81
C LEU A 306 -19.69 -4.34 -3.38
N GLY A 307 -20.04 -3.39 -2.52
CA GLY A 307 -20.55 -3.67 -1.20
C GLY A 307 -21.55 -2.61 -0.74
N LEU A 308 -22.35 -2.97 0.26
CA LEU A 308 -23.37 -2.13 0.87
C LEU A 308 -23.21 -2.18 2.39
N ALA A 309 -23.32 -1.03 3.05
CA ALA A 309 -23.32 -0.94 4.50
C ALA A 309 -24.47 -0.06 5.00
N PRO A 310 -25.30 -0.54 5.94
CA PRO A 310 -26.18 0.32 6.72
C PRO A 310 -25.40 1.32 7.57
N ILE A 311 -26.03 2.45 7.90
CA ILE A 311 -25.49 3.50 8.76
C ILE A 311 -26.58 3.99 9.71
N LEU A 312 -26.23 4.10 10.98
CA LEU A 312 -27.07 4.65 12.04
C LEU A 312 -26.41 5.91 12.61
N GLY A 313 -27.23 6.88 13.01
CA GLY A 313 -26.75 8.08 13.68
C GLY A 313 -27.71 8.56 14.76
N LEU A 314 -27.15 9.21 15.78
CA LEU A 314 -27.86 9.94 16.82
C LEU A 314 -27.22 11.32 16.95
N ASN A 315 -28.02 12.35 17.24
CA ASN A 315 -27.52 13.66 17.53
C ASN A 315 -28.34 14.35 18.61
N PHE A 316 -27.65 14.97 19.57
CA PHE A 316 -28.23 15.81 20.63
C PHE A 316 -27.80 17.26 20.43
N ASN A 317 -28.73 18.21 20.46
CA ASN A 317 -28.49 19.64 20.28
C ASN A 317 -29.23 20.49 21.32
N TYR A 318 -28.49 21.28 22.10
CA TYR A 318 -29.03 22.13 23.16
C TYR A 318 -28.12 23.34 23.43
N GLU A 319 -28.65 24.57 23.32
CA GLU A 319 -27.97 25.82 23.73
C GLU A 319 -26.49 25.95 23.30
N GLY A 320 -26.19 25.59 22.05
CA GLY A 320 -24.83 25.67 21.50
C GLY A 320 -23.95 24.44 21.76
N LEU A 321 -24.40 23.49 22.57
CA LEU A 321 -23.85 22.13 22.67
C LEU A 321 -24.46 21.25 21.58
N ASN A 322 -23.60 20.51 20.88
CA ASN A 322 -23.98 19.50 19.92
C ASN A 322 -23.17 18.22 20.16
N ILE A 323 -23.84 17.07 20.27
CA ILE A 323 -23.20 15.77 20.50
C ILE A 323 -23.68 14.82 19.41
N GLY A 324 -22.74 14.14 18.75
CA GLY A 324 -23.02 13.22 17.66
C GLY A 324 -22.46 11.83 17.92
N ALA A 325 -23.21 10.80 17.54
CA ALA A 325 -22.75 9.44 17.45
C ALA A 325 -23.20 8.82 16.13
N ARG A 326 -22.29 8.19 15.39
CA ARG A 326 -22.56 7.49 14.14
C ARG A 326 -21.94 6.10 14.19
N TYR A 327 -22.69 5.10 13.77
CA TYR A 327 -22.17 3.76 13.52
C TYR A 327 -22.40 3.38 12.05
N GLU A 328 -21.31 3.15 11.34
CA GLU A 328 -21.29 2.58 10.00
C GLU A 328 -20.92 1.10 10.09
N PHE A 329 -21.74 0.23 9.51
CA PHE A 329 -21.48 -1.20 9.51
C PHE A 329 -20.35 -1.56 8.55
N ARG A 330 -19.70 -2.69 8.79
CA ARG A 330 -18.66 -3.22 7.90
C ARG A 330 -19.22 -3.40 6.49
N THR A 331 -18.56 -2.81 5.50
CA THR A 331 -18.92 -3.06 4.09
C THR A 331 -18.17 -4.29 3.62
N ALA A 332 -18.88 -5.41 3.45
CA ALA A 332 -18.29 -6.61 2.86
C ALA A 332 -18.05 -6.38 1.36
N ILE A 333 -16.79 -6.48 0.91
CA ILE A 333 -16.41 -6.30 -0.49
C ILE A 333 -15.46 -7.43 -0.86
N GLU A 334 -15.79 -8.12 -1.95
CA GLU A 334 -14.89 -9.07 -2.60
C GLU A 334 -14.58 -8.54 -3.99
N VAL A 335 -13.30 -8.27 -4.25
CA VAL A 335 -12.86 -7.81 -5.56
C VAL A 335 -12.50 -9.00 -6.44
N LYS A 336 -12.96 -8.97 -7.68
CA LYS A 336 -12.63 -9.98 -8.69
C LYS A 336 -11.60 -9.43 -9.66
N ASN A 337 -10.56 -10.22 -9.92
CA ASN A 337 -9.54 -9.90 -10.90
C ASN A 337 -10.05 -10.07 -12.33
N LYS A 338 -9.69 -9.10 -13.17
CA LYS A 338 -9.60 -9.21 -14.62
C LYS A 338 -8.12 -8.98 -14.97
N THR A 339 -7.42 -10.06 -15.29
CA THR A 339 -5.97 -10.08 -15.46
C THR A 339 -5.62 -10.20 -16.94
N LYS A 340 -4.80 -9.27 -17.43
CA LYS A 340 -4.26 -9.30 -18.80
C LYS A 340 -2.89 -9.97 -18.87
N SER A 341 -2.07 -9.79 -17.83
CA SER A 341 -0.77 -10.47 -17.69
C SER A 341 -0.49 -10.78 -16.22
N ASN A 342 0.09 -11.95 -15.96
CA ASN A 342 0.58 -12.38 -14.65
C ASN A 342 1.77 -13.33 -14.80
N ASP A 343 2.87 -12.82 -15.35
CA ASP A 343 4.10 -13.60 -15.52
C ASP A 343 4.82 -13.81 -14.18
N SER A 344 4.36 -13.13 -13.13
CA SER A 344 4.84 -13.33 -11.77
C SER A 344 4.50 -14.70 -11.19
N GLY A 345 3.45 -15.35 -11.71
CA GLY A 345 2.93 -16.62 -11.19
C GLY A 345 2.20 -16.52 -9.84
N MET A 346 1.98 -15.30 -9.31
CA MET A 346 1.30 -15.11 -8.04
C MET A 346 -0.20 -15.38 -8.15
N SER A 347 -0.74 -16.26 -7.32
CA SER A 347 -2.16 -16.65 -7.33
C SER A 347 -3.11 -15.47 -7.06
N GLN A 348 -2.70 -14.51 -6.23
CA GLN A 348 -3.48 -13.29 -5.95
C GLN A 348 -3.73 -12.41 -7.18
N PHE A 349 -2.96 -12.61 -8.26
CA PHE A 349 -3.08 -11.88 -9.53
C PHE A 349 -3.61 -12.76 -10.67
N ALA A 350 -3.98 -14.02 -10.41
CA ALA A 350 -4.60 -14.87 -11.41
C ALA A 350 -5.94 -14.27 -11.90
N ASP A 351 -6.28 -14.51 -13.17
CA ASP A 351 -7.55 -14.06 -13.72
C ASP A 351 -8.73 -14.72 -13.00
N GLY A 352 -9.77 -13.96 -12.73
CA GLY A 352 -10.94 -14.43 -12.00
C GLY A 352 -10.73 -14.70 -10.51
N ALA A 353 -9.50 -14.58 -9.98
CA ALA A 353 -9.25 -14.69 -8.56
C ALA A 353 -10.04 -13.64 -7.77
N ARG A 354 -10.47 -14.03 -6.57
CA ARG A 354 -11.28 -13.22 -5.67
C ARG A 354 -10.48 -12.93 -4.41
N VAL A 355 -10.49 -11.67 -4.01
CA VAL A 355 -9.71 -11.19 -2.87
C VAL A 355 -10.61 -10.34 -1.97
N ALA A 356 -10.54 -10.56 -0.67
CA ALA A 356 -11.25 -9.75 0.29
C ALA A 356 -10.69 -8.32 0.33
N ASN A 357 -11.59 -7.33 0.35
CA ASN A 357 -11.28 -5.91 0.34
C ASN A 357 -12.32 -5.13 1.16
N ASP A 358 -12.74 -5.69 2.29
CA ASP A 358 -13.79 -5.11 3.13
C ASP A 358 -13.39 -3.70 3.61
N LEU A 359 -14.37 -2.79 3.75
CA LEU A 359 -14.21 -1.59 4.57
C LEU A 359 -14.59 -1.90 6.02
N PRO A 360 -13.81 -1.42 7.01
CA PRO A 360 -14.13 -1.66 8.41
C PRO A 360 -15.45 -1.00 8.81
N ALA A 361 -16.11 -1.56 9.83
CA ALA A 361 -17.13 -0.81 10.55
C ALA A 361 -16.47 0.41 11.20
N VAL A 362 -17.24 1.48 11.42
CA VAL A 362 -16.74 2.71 12.02
C VAL A 362 -17.70 3.21 13.10
N LEU A 363 -17.18 3.40 14.31
CA LEU A 363 -17.84 4.18 15.35
C LEU A 363 -17.25 5.59 15.37
N GLY A 364 -18.07 6.60 15.07
CA GLY A 364 -17.71 8.01 15.19
C GLY A 364 -18.48 8.66 16.34
N LEU A 365 -17.77 9.28 17.27
CA LEU A 365 -18.32 10.07 18.36
C LEU A 365 -17.80 11.49 18.26
N GLY A 366 -18.58 12.49 18.67
CA GLY A 366 -18.10 13.85 18.74
C GLY A 366 -18.96 14.75 19.62
N ALA A 367 -18.35 15.86 20.04
CA ALA A 367 -19.03 16.96 20.69
C ALA A 367 -18.48 18.28 20.14
N SER A 368 -19.35 19.24 19.90
CA SER A 368 -18.98 20.62 19.61
C SER A 368 -19.73 21.57 20.53
N TYR A 369 -19.08 22.64 20.96
CA TYR A 369 -19.64 23.62 21.86
C TYR A 369 -19.25 25.03 21.47
N ARG A 370 -20.24 25.92 21.40
CA ARG A 370 -20.04 27.35 21.19
C ARG A 370 -19.53 27.98 22.49
N ILE A 371 -18.22 27.97 22.68
CA ILE A 371 -17.55 28.51 23.89
C ILE A 371 -17.64 30.03 23.99
N LEU A 372 -17.70 30.73 22.85
CA LEU A 372 -18.02 32.16 22.76
C LEU A 372 -18.99 32.39 21.59
N PRO A 373 -19.72 33.53 21.51
CA PRO A 373 -20.63 33.80 20.40
C PRO A 373 -20.03 33.63 19.00
N THR A 374 -18.72 33.81 18.85
CA THR A 374 -17.97 33.68 17.60
C THR A 374 -16.97 32.52 17.58
N LEU A 375 -16.87 31.71 18.64
CA LEU A 375 -15.86 30.66 18.74
C LEU A 375 -16.49 29.33 19.12
N THR A 376 -16.29 28.33 18.27
CA THR A 376 -16.73 26.94 18.48
C THR A 376 -15.52 26.03 18.66
N ALA A 377 -15.55 25.21 19.69
CA ALA A 377 -14.60 24.13 19.90
C ALA A 377 -15.26 22.78 19.62
N ALA A 378 -14.50 21.84 19.06
CA ALA A 378 -14.98 20.51 18.74
C ALA A 378 -13.95 19.44 19.10
N VAL A 379 -14.46 18.30 19.57
CA VAL A 379 -13.71 17.06 19.77
C VAL A 379 -14.41 15.93 19.03
N SER A 380 -13.63 15.01 18.48
CA SER A 380 -14.18 13.81 17.85
C SER A 380 -13.27 12.61 18.09
N TYR A 381 -13.88 11.44 18.06
CA TYR A 381 -13.22 10.14 18.16
C TYR A 381 -13.75 9.24 17.06
N ASN A 382 -12.85 8.58 16.33
CA ASN A 382 -13.21 7.52 15.39
C ASN A 382 -12.53 6.22 15.79
N HIS A 383 -13.29 5.12 15.78
CA HIS A 383 -12.78 3.77 15.92
C HIS A 383 -13.10 2.97 14.66
N PHE A 384 -12.08 2.39 14.03
CA PHE A 384 -12.21 1.57 12.82
C PHE A 384 -11.96 0.11 13.17
N PHE A 385 -12.99 -0.72 13.08
CA PHE A 385 -12.94 -2.16 13.42
C PHE A 385 -12.24 -2.99 12.32
N GLU A 386 -10.97 -2.69 12.06
CA GLU A 386 -10.13 -3.23 11.00
C GLU A 386 -9.80 -4.70 11.19
N LYS A 387 -9.65 -5.17 12.44
CA LYS A 387 -9.43 -6.60 12.73
C LYS A 387 -10.60 -7.48 12.27
N ASN A 388 -11.79 -6.90 12.11
CA ASN A 388 -12.99 -7.58 11.61
C ASN A 388 -13.26 -7.35 10.09
N ALA A 389 -12.44 -6.53 9.43
CA ALA A 389 -12.51 -6.28 7.99
C ALA A 389 -11.58 -7.24 7.24
N ARG A 390 -12.12 -8.12 6.40
CA ARG A 390 -11.29 -9.09 5.68
C ARG A 390 -10.43 -8.38 4.64
N MET A 391 -9.13 -8.68 4.68
CA MET A 391 -8.13 -8.20 3.72
C MET A 391 -7.48 -9.38 2.99
N ALA A 392 -6.78 -9.08 1.90
CA ALA A 392 -6.00 -10.08 1.17
C ALA A 392 -5.04 -10.84 2.11
N GLY A 393 -5.04 -12.17 2.03
CA GLY A 393 -4.16 -13.02 2.84
C GLY A 393 -4.37 -12.90 4.35
N ASP A 394 -5.57 -12.51 4.80
CA ASP A 394 -5.92 -12.33 6.21
C ASP A 394 -5.01 -11.35 6.96
N LYS A 395 -4.46 -10.37 6.24
CA LYS A 395 -3.50 -9.40 6.77
C LYS A 395 -4.00 -8.61 7.98
N GLN A 396 -5.32 -8.42 8.10
CA GLN A 396 -5.94 -7.80 9.27
C GLN A 396 -5.64 -8.53 10.59
N LYS A 397 -5.34 -9.85 10.55
CA LYS A 397 -4.99 -10.62 11.75
C LYS A 397 -3.61 -10.25 12.31
N ALA A 398 -2.74 -9.66 11.48
CA ALA A 398 -1.43 -9.18 11.90
C ALA A 398 -1.50 -7.83 12.63
N LEU A 399 -2.67 -7.18 12.69
CA LEU A 399 -2.86 -5.96 13.47
C LEU A 399 -2.86 -6.28 14.97
N GLU A 400 -2.07 -5.54 15.73
CA GLU A 400 -2.05 -5.61 17.20
C GLU A 400 -3.40 -5.15 17.77
N HIS A 401 -3.91 -4.02 17.26
CA HIS A 401 -5.20 -3.43 17.63
C HIS A 401 -5.79 -2.64 16.44
N ASP A 402 -7.05 -2.26 16.57
CA ASP A 402 -7.80 -1.43 15.61
C ASP A 402 -7.31 0.03 15.56
N THR A 403 -7.59 0.72 14.46
CA THR A 403 -7.24 2.15 14.34
C THR A 403 -8.16 3.04 15.18
N ASN A 404 -7.54 3.96 15.92
CA ASN A 404 -8.20 4.96 16.74
C ASN A 404 -7.75 6.36 16.33
N GLU A 405 -8.69 7.26 16.09
CA GLU A 405 -8.41 8.67 15.80
C GLU A 405 -8.99 9.57 16.89
N TYR A 406 -8.19 10.54 17.34
CA TYR A 406 -8.58 11.58 18.29
C TYR A 406 -8.43 12.93 17.60
N LEU A 407 -9.51 13.68 17.48
CA LEU A 407 -9.57 14.90 16.69
C LEU A 407 -10.00 16.08 17.56
N PHE A 408 -9.36 17.22 17.36
CA PHE A 408 -9.59 18.47 18.07
C PHE A 408 -9.66 19.60 17.06
N GLY A 409 -10.64 20.48 17.18
CA GLY A 409 -10.88 21.57 16.24
C GLY A 409 -11.35 22.85 16.92
N LEU A 410 -10.97 23.98 16.33
CA LEU A 410 -11.46 25.31 16.66
C LEU A 410 -11.94 26.00 15.38
N GLU A 411 -13.11 26.62 15.44
CA GLU A 411 -13.68 27.44 14.37
C GLU A 411 -14.04 28.82 14.94
N TRP A 412 -13.39 29.85 14.43
CA TRP A 412 -13.56 31.24 14.83
C TRP A 412 -14.21 32.04 13.70
N ASN A 413 -15.42 32.55 13.93
CA ASN A 413 -16.05 33.54 13.07
C ASN A 413 -15.38 34.90 13.34
N ALA A 414 -14.23 35.11 12.71
CA ALA A 414 -13.37 36.27 12.94
C ALA A 414 -14.05 37.57 12.48
N LEU A 415 -14.78 37.51 11.36
CA LEU A 415 -15.58 38.60 10.80
C LEU A 415 -16.89 38.02 10.25
N SER A 416 -17.88 38.87 9.98
CA SER A 416 -19.16 38.43 9.38
C SER A 416 -19.01 37.71 8.03
N TRP A 417 -17.89 37.92 7.34
CA TRP A 417 -17.56 37.29 6.06
C TRP A 417 -16.43 36.25 6.15
N LEU A 418 -15.78 36.08 7.32
CA LEU A 418 -14.56 35.29 7.47
C LEU A 418 -14.62 34.34 8.67
N ASP A 419 -14.51 33.05 8.36
CA ASP A 419 -14.20 32.00 9.32
C ASP A 419 -12.72 31.63 9.24
N VAL A 420 -12.08 31.46 10.38
CA VAL A 420 -10.73 30.91 10.50
C VAL A 420 -10.82 29.64 11.33
N SER A 421 -10.18 28.56 10.89
CA SER A 421 -10.23 27.30 11.63
C SER A 421 -8.91 26.56 11.60
N GLY A 422 -8.67 25.82 12.68
CA GLY A 422 -7.51 24.97 12.84
C GLY A 422 -7.88 23.71 13.60
N GLY A 423 -7.14 22.63 13.37
CA GLY A 423 -7.37 21.38 14.07
C GLY A 423 -6.15 20.46 14.11
N VAL A 424 -6.20 19.50 15.02
CA VAL A 424 -5.22 18.40 15.14
C VAL A 424 -5.94 17.06 15.17
N GLN A 425 -5.41 16.09 14.43
CA GLN A 425 -5.85 14.68 14.47
C GLN A 425 -4.67 13.79 14.84
N LEU A 426 -4.85 12.97 15.88
CA LEU A 426 -3.92 11.92 16.29
C LEU A 426 -4.46 10.58 15.81
N THR A 427 -3.74 9.90 14.92
CA THR A 427 -4.12 8.59 14.39
C THR A 427 -3.20 7.52 14.97
N ARG A 428 -3.77 6.56 15.69
CA ARG A 428 -3.09 5.42 16.30
C ARG A 428 -3.50 4.14 15.60
N LYS A 429 -2.55 3.49 14.92
CA LYS A 429 -2.76 2.26 14.16
C LYS A 429 -1.98 1.11 14.79
N GLY A 430 -2.58 -0.06 14.90
CA GLY A 430 -1.94 -1.26 15.45
C GLY A 430 -1.15 -2.05 14.41
N VAL A 431 -0.36 -1.36 13.58
CA VAL A 431 0.41 -1.99 12.49
C VAL A 431 1.72 -2.60 13.02
N SER A 432 1.86 -3.92 12.87
CA SER A 432 3.06 -4.68 13.27
C SER A 432 4.03 -4.90 12.10
N ASP A 433 5.23 -5.42 12.38
CA ASP A 433 6.19 -5.85 11.34
C ASP A 433 5.59 -6.89 10.38
N ALA A 434 4.73 -7.77 10.89
CA ALA A 434 4.03 -8.78 10.10
C ALA A 434 2.97 -8.16 9.18
N TYR A 435 2.43 -6.99 9.54
CA TYR A 435 1.53 -6.21 8.69
C TYR A 435 2.28 -5.44 7.59
N GLN A 436 3.52 -5.00 7.80
CA GLN A 436 4.19 -4.18 6.79
C GLN A 436 4.64 -4.99 5.56
N SER A 437 4.45 -4.42 4.37
CA SER A 437 4.91 -4.98 3.10
C SER A 437 5.27 -3.90 2.10
N ASN A 438 6.13 -4.21 1.13
CA ASN A 438 6.62 -3.22 0.17
C ASN A 438 5.55 -2.70 -0.81
N ILE A 439 4.44 -3.42 -0.99
CA ILE A 439 3.28 -2.94 -1.77
C ILE A 439 2.22 -2.25 -0.91
N HIS A 440 2.21 -2.49 0.39
CA HIS A 440 1.28 -1.87 1.32
C HIS A 440 1.86 -1.79 2.73
N PHE A 441 2.13 -0.56 3.18
CA PHE A 441 2.55 -0.23 4.53
C PHE A 441 1.79 0.99 5.05
N ASP A 442 1.63 1.08 6.37
CA ASP A 442 0.92 2.16 7.03
C ASP A 442 1.58 2.50 8.36
N MET A 443 1.35 3.71 8.88
CA MET A 443 1.94 4.19 10.14
C MET A 443 0.98 5.12 10.86
N SER A 444 1.13 5.16 12.19
CA SER A 444 0.49 6.18 13.02
C SER A 444 0.96 7.58 12.61
N SER A 445 0.07 8.57 12.74
CA SER A 445 0.32 9.93 12.29
C SER A 445 -0.26 10.99 13.21
N THR A 446 0.26 12.20 13.08
CA THR A 446 -0.36 13.42 13.56
C THR A 446 -0.63 14.31 12.35
N SER A 447 -1.89 14.68 12.14
CA SER A 447 -2.31 15.61 11.08
C SER A 447 -2.66 16.96 11.67
N TYR A 448 -2.27 18.02 10.96
CA TYR A 448 -2.56 19.41 11.29
C TYR A 448 -3.37 20.02 10.16
N GLY A 449 -4.50 20.60 10.51
CA GLY A 449 -5.44 21.22 9.60
C GLY A 449 -5.49 22.73 9.82
N LEU A 450 -5.60 23.49 8.72
CA LEU A 450 -5.88 24.93 8.76
C LEU A 450 -6.71 25.34 7.54
N GLY A 451 -7.53 26.37 7.69
CA GLY A 451 -8.31 26.87 6.57
C GLY A 451 -9.17 28.07 6.89
N VAL A 452 -9.82 28.58 5.84
CA VAL A 452 -10.68 29.78 5.91
C VAL A 452 -12.00 29.58 5.16
N GLY A 453 -13.09 30.03 5.77
CA GLY A 453 -14.42 30.09 5.16
C GLY A 453 -14.75 31.53 4.79
N LEU A 454 -15.10 31.77 3.53
CA LEU A 454 -15.45 33.09 3.03
C LEU A 454 -16.94 33.09 2.70
N HIS A 455 -17.73 33.83 3.47
CA HIS A 455 -19.16 34.02 3.19
C HIS A 455 -19.30 35.05 2.07
N LEU A 456 -19.47 34.56 0.84
CA LEU A 456 -19.57 35.40 -0.36
C LEU A 456 -20.93 36.08 -0.44
N THR A 457 -21.98 35.36 -0.04
CA THR A 457 -23.35 35.86 0.18
C THR A 457 -23.90 35.21 1.46
N LYS A 458 -25.19 35.43 1.77
CA LYS A 458 -25.85 34.72 2.88
C LYS A 458 -26.06 33.23 2.59
N GLU A 459 -26.06 32.88 1.31
CA GLU A 459 -26.35 31.55 0.77
C GLU A 459 -25.07 30.79 0.39
N ILE A 460 -24.02 31.50 -0.03
CA ILE A 460 -22.79 30.91 -0.60
C ILE A 460 -21.60 31.09 0.34
N GLN A 461 -20.93 29.99 0.67
CA GLN A 461 -19.66 29.98 1.40
C GLN A 461 -18.56 29.25 0.58
N LEU A 462 -17.46 29.95 0.33
CA LEU A 462 -16.24 29.35 -0.24
C LEU A 462 -15.33 28.85 0.88
N ASN A 463 -14.90 27.61 0.77
CA ASN A 463 -14.05 26.95 1.74
C ASN A 463 -12.69 26.61 1.14
N LEU A 464 -11.62 27.14 1.73
CA LEU A 464 -10.24 26.78 1.42
C LEU A 464 -9.62 26.11 2.64
N ALA A 465 -8.85 25.04 2.43
CA ALA A 465 -8.18 24.34 3.52
C ALA A 465 -6.90 23.63 3.07
N TYR A 466 -5.97 23.48 4.01
CA TYR A 466 -4.74 22.73 3.86
C TYR A 466 -4.55 21.82 5.07
N MET A 467 -4.13 20.58 4.82
CA MET A 467 -3.79 19.61 5.85
C MET A 467 -2.43 18.99 5.54
N ILE A 468 -1.58 18.88 6.57
CA ILE A 468 -0.31 18.15 6.51
C ILE A 468 -0.30 17.05 7.56
N SER A 469 0.20 15.86 7.19
CA SER A 469 0.36 14.75 8.13
C SER A 469 1.83 14.41 8.32
N SER A 470 2.23 14.35 9.59
CA SER A 470 3.52 13.82 10.03
C SER A 470 3.34 12.36 10.44
N TYR A 471 4.14 11.47 9.87
CA TYR A 471 4.12 10.04 10.18
C TYR A 471 5.37 9.67 10.97
N LYS A 472 5.25 8.69 11.86
CA LYS A 472 6.43 8.03 12.42
C LYS A 472 6.97 7.05 11.38
N ASP A 473 8.29 7.06 11.17
CA ASP A 473 8.93 6.04 10.34
C ASP A 473 8.79 4.67 11.00
N HIS A 474 8.62 3.63 10.18
CA HIS A 474 8.54 2.25 10.65
C HIS A 474 9.80 1.52 10.20
N MET A 475 10.56 1.00 11.16
CA MET A 475 11.75 0.19 10.90
C MET A 475 11.40 -1.28 11.09
N LYS A 476 11.75 -2.10 10.10
CA LYS A 476 11.54 -3.54 10.10
C LYS A 476 12.85 -4.25 9.80
N GLU A 477 13.21 -5.21 10.65
CA GLU A 477 14.36 -6.09 10.41
C GLU A 477 13.88 -7.48 10.00
N VAL A 478 14.37 -7.97 8.87
CA VAL A 478 14.01 -9.28 8.33
C VAL A 478 15.25 -10.17 8.36
N LYS A 479 15.29 -11.13 9.30
CA LYS A 479 16.46 -12.01 9.50
C LYS A 479 16.80 -12.87 8.28
N ALA A 480 15.77 -13.34 7.56
CA ALA A 480 15.90 -14.15 6.36
C ALA A 480 15.16 -13.47 5.21
N TYR A 481 15.67 -12.32 4.75
CA TYR A 481 15.07 -11.56 3.65
C TYR A 481 15.21 -12.29 2.31
N ALA A 482 16.37 -12.92 2.10
CA ALA A 482 16.61 -13.84 1.02
C ALA A 482 17.42 -15.03 1.54
N SER A 483 17.06 -16.25 1.12
CA SER A 483 17.74 -17.48 1.52
C SER A 483 17.98 -18.40 0.33
N GLN A 484 19.10 -19.11 0.37
CA GLN A 484 19.39 -20.24 -0.50
C GLN A 484 20.07 -21.33 0.34
N PRO A 485 19.28 -22.15 1.06
CA PRO A 485 19.80 -23.13 2.01
C PRO A 485 20.76 -24.14 1.37
N ALA A 486 20.56 -24.51 0.10
CA ALA A 486 21.45 -25.43 -0.61
C ALA A 486 22.89 -24.90 -0.75
N LEU A 487 23.05 -23.57 -0.70
CA LEU A 487 24.35 -22.90 -0.75
C LEU A 487 24.77 -22.31 0.61
N GLY A 488 24.02 -22.59 1.68
CA GLY A 488 24.26 -22.01 3.01
C GLY A 488 24.01 -20.50 3.09
N ILE A 489 23.26 -19.93 2.15
CA ILE A 489 23.00 -18.48 2.11
C ILE A 489 21.75 -18.17 2.92
N THR A 490 21.85 -17.26 3.87
CA THR A 490 20.71 -16.62 4.54
C THR A 490 21.11 -15.19 4.83
N LEU A 491 20.44 -14.24 4.18
CA LEU A 491 20.81 -12.83 4.25
C LEU A 491 19.71 -12.02 4.93
N PRO A 492 20.06 -11.20 5.93
CA PRO A 492 19.13 -10.28 6.53
C PRO A 492 18.95 -9.03 5.66
N ALA A 493 17.86 -8.31 5.87
CA ALA A 493 17.69 -6.95 5.39
C ALA A 493 17.03 -6.08 6.46
N LYS A 494 17.21 -4.78 6.31
CA LYS A 494 16.52 -3.75 7.08
C LYS A 494 15.73 -2.88 6.14
N GLU A 495 14.46 -2.65 6.45
CA GLU A 495 13.56 -1.78 5.70
C GLU A 495 13.09 -0.64 6.61
N VAL A 496 13.14 0.59 6.09
CA VAL A 496 12.60 1.79 6.74
C VAL A 496 11.51 2.35 5.84
N TYR A 497 10.28 2.32 6.32
CA TYR A 497 9.12 2.87 5.65
C TYR A 497 8.85 4.29 6.14
N SER A 498 8.76 5.24 5.20
CA SER A 498 8.44 6.64 5.51
C SER A 498 7.30 7.17 4.65
N ARG A 499 6.51 8.09 5.20
CA ARG A 499 5.36 8.71 4.52
C ARG A 499 5.31 10.20 4.72
N LYS A 500 4.87 10.89 3.68
CA LYS A 500 4.46 12.29 3.73
C LYS A 500 3.11 12.43 3.05
N ASN A 501 2.23 13.23 3.62
CA ASN A 501 0.90 13.49 3.06
C ASN A 501 0.57 14.97 3.23
N GLN A 502 0.09 15.57 2.13
CA GLN A 502 -0.44 16.92 2.09
C GLN A 502 -1.74 16.90 1.30
N ILE A 503 -2.74 17.64 1.79
CA ILE A 503 -4.02 17.77 1.12
C ILE A 503 -4.39 19.23 1.03
N PHE A 504 -4.78 19.68 -0.16
CA PHE A 504 -5.42 20.96 -0.40
C PHE A 504 -6.89 20.71 -0.70
N SER A 505 -7.79 21.51 -0.15
CA SER A 505 -9.22 21.40 -0.43
C SER A 505 -9.78 22.75 -0.81
N VAL A 506 -10.62 22.72 -1.85
CA VAL A 506 -11.53 23.82 -2.20
C VAL A 506 -12.95 23.27 -2.19
N GLY A 507 -13.88 24.02 -1.62
CA GLY A 507 -15.28 23.64 -1.58
C GLY A 507 -16.20 24.85 -1.66
N LEU A 508 -17.37 24.67 -2.25
CA LEU A 508 -18.43 25.67 -2.28
C LEU A 508 -19.67 25.07 -1.63
N ASP A 509 -20.13 25.71 -0.56
CA ASP A 509 -21.35 25.34 0.14
C ASP A 509 -22.46 26.33 -0.24
N TYR A 510 -23.66 25.81 -0.48
CA TYR A 510 -24.83 26.60 -0.86
C TYR A 510 -26.04 26.23 -0.01
N THR A 511 -26.72 27.22 0.56
CA THR A 511 -27.93 27.06 1.38
C THR A 511 -29.07 27.91 0.80
N LEU A 512 -30.20 27.26 0.50
CA LEU A 512 -31.44 27.86 -0.02
C LEU A 512 -32.53 27.94 1.03
#